data_AF-A0A261CP37-F1
#
_entry.id   AF-A0A261CP37-F1
#
_cell.length_a   1.000
_cell.length_b   1.000
_cell.length_c   1.000
_cell.angle_alpha   90.00
_cell.angle_beta   90.00
_cell.angle_gamma   90.00
#
_symmetry.space_group_name_H-M   'P 1'
#
loop_
_entity.id
_entity.type
_entity.pdbx_description
1 polymer ?
#
loop_
_entity_poly.entity_id
_entity_poly.type
_entity_poly.pdbx_seq_one_letter_code
_entity_poly.pdbx_strand_id
1 'polypeptide(L)' 'MSGGNEEDQLAQCQAYVQRHNIQQLVKEAIVVLCIHKPDNPVLFLKDHFEKLNEQRAQYVRRLSIAVEVFDKVQTVQSLR' A
#
# COMPACT_ATOMS: atom_id res chain seq x y z
N MET A 1 35.36 16.56 4.47
CA MET A 1 33.94 16.96 4.34
C MET A 1 33.18 15.74 3.79
N SER A 2 32.59 14.91 4.66
CA SER A 2 31.83 13.70 4.26
C SER A 2 30.37 13.70 4.69
N GLY A 3 29.90 14.74 5.40
CA GLY A 3 28.56 14.78 5.98
C GLY A 3 27.41 14.98 4.99
N GLY A 4 27.68 15.42 3.75
CA GLY A 4 26.61 15.66 2.76
C GLY A 4 25.91 14.39 2.28
N ASN A 5 26.63 13.26 2.22
CA ASN A 5 26.06 12.01 1.70
C ASN A 5 25.13 11.31 2.71
N GLU A 6 25.37 11.45 4.02
CA GLU A 6 24.56 10.77 5.04
C GLU A 6 23.22 11.49 5.25
N GLU A 7 23.22 12.81 5.19
CA GLU A 7 22.02 13.63 5.33
C GLU A 7 21.07 13.45 4.13
N ASP A 8 21.61 13.41 2.91
CA ASP A 8 20.84 13.11 1.70
C ASP A 8 20.25 11.70 1.70
N GLN A 9 21.02 10.71 2.15
CA GLN A 9 20.53 9.33 2.30
C GLN A 9 19.42 9.24 3.35
N LEU A 10 19.56 9.94 4.47
CA LEU A 10 18.53 9.98 5.51
C LEU A 10 17.25 10.66 5.01
N ALA A 11 17.38 11.78 4.30
CA ALA A 11 16.24 12.49 3.71
C ALA A 11 15.48 11.61 2.71
N GLN A 12 16.19 10.89 1.84
CA GLN A 12 15.58 9.94 0.91
C GLN A 12 14.87 8.79 1.63
N CYS A 13 15.48 8.26 2.70
CA CYS A 13 14.87 7.22 3.52
C CYS A 13 13.56 7.72 4.15
N GLN A 14 13.58 8.90 4.76
CA GLN A 14 12.38 9.52 5.36
C GLN A 14 11.28 9.76 4.33
N ALA A 15 11.64 10.27 3.15
CA ALA A 15 10.71 10.48 2.05
C ALA A 15 10.07 9.16 1.58
N TYR A 16 10.84 8.07 1.49
CA TYR A 16 10.32 6.75 1.13
C TYR A 16 9.35 6.22 2.20
N VAL A 17 9.73 6.33 3.48
CA VAL A 17 8.87 5.93 4.61
C VAL A 17 7.54 6.67 4.58
N GLN A 18 7.56 7.98 4.37
CA GLN A 18 6.35 8.80 4.30
C GLN A 18 5.52 8.48 3.05
N ARG A 19 6.13 8.46 1.86
CA ARG A 19 5.44 8.18 0.59
C ARG A 19 4.70 6.86 0.60
N HIS A 20 5.27 5.85 1.24
CA HIS A 20 4.72 4.50 1.29
C HIS A 20 4.00 4.18 2.60
N ASN A 21 3.85 5.15 3.51
CA ASN A 21 3.25 4.96 4.84
C ASN A 21 3.82 3.76 5.62
N ILE A 22 5.14 3.54 5.52
CA ILE A 22 5.79 2.32 6.02
C ILE A 22 5.61 2.19 7.54
N GLN A 23 5.68 3.30 8.28
CA GLN A 23 5.47 3.27 9.73
C GLN A 23 4.08 2.72 10.11
N GLN A 24 3.03 3.17 9.43
CA GLN A 24 1.67 2.72 9.70
C GLN A 24 1.50 1.25 9.28
N LEU A 25 2.00 0.88 8.10
CA LEU A 25 1.98 -0.50 7.59
C LEU A 25 2.61 -1.48 8.59
N VAL A 26 3.80 -1.18 9.09
CA VAL A 26 4.52 -2.04 10.04
C VAL A 26 3.82 -2.06 11.39
N LYS A 27 3.32 -0.91 11.87
CA LYS A 27 2.58 -0.80 13.13
C LYS A 27 1.34 -1.69 13.13
N GLU A 28 0.55 -1.64 12.05
CA GLU A 28 -0.65 -2.48 11.91
C GLU A 28 -0.30 -3.97 11.87
N ALA A 29 0.75 -4.35 11.13
CA ALA A 29 1.22 -5.73 11.10
C ALA A 29 1.62 -6.24 12.49
N ILE A 30 2.30 -5.41 13.30
CA ILE A 30 2.64 -5.74 14.69
C ILE A 30 1.38 -5.90 15.55
N VAL A 31 0.42 -4.98 15.44
CA VAL A 31 -0.84 -5.05 16.20
C VAL A 31 -1.57 -6.36 15.88
N VAL A 32 -1.73 -6.70 14.60
CA VAL A 32 -2.40 -7.93 14.18
C VAL A 32 -1.64 -9.16 14.67
N LEU A 33 -0.31 -9.17 14.58
CA LEU A 33 0.52 -10.26 15.09
C LEU A 33 0.33 -10.45 16.61
N CYS A 34 0.32 -9.37 17.37
CA CYS A 34 0.14 -9.41 18.83
C CYS A 34 -1.28 -9.82 19.26
N ILE A 35 -2.29 -9.57 18.42
CA ILE A 35 -3.67 -10.05 18.64
C ILE A 35 -3.73 -11.56 18.46
N HIS A 36 -3.17 -12.08 17.36
CA HIS A 36 -3.31 -13.50 16.99
C HIS A 36 -2.30 -14.42 17.66
N LYS A 37 -1.13 -13.90 18.05
CA LYS A 37 -0.02 -14.64 18.70
C LYS A 37 0.24 -16.02 18.07
N PRO A 38 0.47 -16.10 16.76
CA PRO A 38 0.69 -17.37 16.07
C PRO A 38 2.01 -18.01 16.50
N ASP A 39 2.08 -19.35 16.46
CA ASP A 39 3.31 -20.10 16.76
C ASP A 39 4.45 -19.78 15.77
N ASN A 40 4.09 -19.44 14.52
CA ASN A 40 5.04 -19.02 13.50
C ASN A 40 4.76 -17.58 13.04
N PRO A 41 5.40 -16.56 13.67
CA PRO A 41 5.16 -15.15 13.34
C PRO A 41 5.65 -14.77 11.94
N VAL A 42 6.69 -15.43 11.42
CA VAL A 42 7.24 -15.13 10.09
C VAL A 42 6.27 -15.55 9.00
N LEU A 43 5.73 -16.77 9.09
CA LEU A 43 4.74 -17.26 8.14
C LEU A 43 3.46 -16.41 8.18
N PHE A 44 3.00 -16.04 9.37
CA PHE A 44 1.83 -15.19 9.52
C PHE A 44 2.00 -13.82 8.85
N LEU A 45 3.15 -13.16 9.07
CA LEU A 45 3.43 -11.86 8.45
C LEU A 45 3.52 -11.97 6.92
N LYS A 46 4.13 -13.02 6.39
CA LYS A 46 4.16 -13.29 4.95
C LYS A 46 2.73 -13.34 4.38
N ASP A 47 1.88 -14.19 4.93
CA ASP A 47 0.50 -14.36 4.45
C ASP A 47 -0.33 -13.07 4.63
N HIS A 48 -0.08 -12.31 5.70
CA HIS A 48 -0.73 -11.03 5.94
C HIS A 48 -0.39 -10.00 4.84
N PHE A 49 0.89 -9.84 4.49
CA PHE A 49 1.31 -8.92 3.45
C PHE A 49 0.88 -9.37 2.05
N GLU A 50 0.82 -10.68 1.78
CA GLU A 50 0.26 -11.22 0.53
C GLU A 50 -1.23 -10.83 0.38
N LYS A 51 -2.04 -11.02 1.43
CA LYS A 51 -3.46 -10.60 1.44
C LYS A 51 -3.62 -9.09 1.25
N LEU A 52 -2.80 -8.27 1.90
CA LEU A 52 -2.82 -6.81 1.71
C LEU A 52 -2.51 -6.42 0.26
N ASN A 53 -1.54 -7.09 -0.38
CA ASN A 53 -1.19 -6.84 -1.77
C ASN A 53 -2.34 -7.23 -2.73
N GLU A 54 -2.99 -8.38 -2.49
CA GLU A 54 -4.17 -8.81 -3.25
C GLU A 54 -5.32 -7.83 -3.12
N GLN A 55 -5.64 -7.37 -1.90
CA GLN A 55 -6.67 -6.37 -1.66
C GLN A 55 -6.39 -5.07 -2.41
N ARG A 56 -5.12 -4.63 -2.43
CA ARG A 56 -4.71 -3.44 -3.18
C ARG A 56 -4.89 -3.62 -4.68
N ALA A 57 -4.50 -4.77 -5.22
CA ALA A 57 -4.70 -5.10 -6.63
C ALA A 57 -6.19 -5.14 -7.00
N GLN A 58 -7.04 -5.69 -6.14
CA GLN A 58 -8.49 -5.70 -6.32
C GLN A 58 -9.08 -4.28 -6.29
N TYR A 59 -8.64 -3.44 -5.35
CA TYR A 59 -9.08 -2.04 -5.27
C TYR A 59 -8.74 -1.27 -6.55
N VAL A 60 -7.51 -1.38 -7.04
CA VAL A 60 -7.09 -0.74 -8.30
C VAL A 60 -7.91 -1.24 -9.48
N ARG A 61 -8.11 -2.56 -9.62
CA ARG A 61 -8.97 -3.11 -10.68
C ARG A 61 -10.39 -2.56 -10.61
N ARG A 62 -10.97 -2.45 -9.41
CA ARG A 62 -12.33 -1.90 -9.23
C ARG A 62 -12.41 -0.42 -9.60
N LEU A 63 -11.40 0.38 -9.26
CA LEU A 63 -11.32 1.77 -9.69
C LEU A 63 -11.23 1.89 -11.22
N SER A 64 -10.41 1.06 -11.87
CA SER A 64 -10.31 1.05 -13.34
C SER A 64 -11.67 0.75 -13.99
N ILE A 65 -12.40 -0.26 -13.50
CA ILE A 65 -13.75 -0.57 -13.98
C ILE A 65 -14.71 0.61 -13.75
N ALA A 66 -14.64 1.26 -12.58
CA ALA A 66 -15.50 2.40 -12.27
C ALA A 66 -15.24 3.59 -13.21
N VAL A 67 -13.99 3.85 -13.55
CA VAL A 67 -13.60 4.89 -14.54
C VAL A 67 -14.12 4.53 -15.92
N GLU A 68 -13.92 3.29 -16.38
CA GLU A 68 -14.44 2.84 -17.69
C GLU A 68 -15.97 2.92 -17.79
N VAL A 69 -16.67 2.56 -16.72
CA VAL A 69 -18.14 2.68 -16.66
C VAL A 69 -18.55 4.15 -16.70
N PHE A 70 -17.87 5.02 -15.96
CA PHE A 70 -18.15 6.45 -15.97
C PHE A 70 -17.96 7.07 -17.37
N ASP A 71 -16.86 6.75 -18.05
CA ASP A 71 -16.58 7.23 -19.42
C ASP A 71 -17.62 6.73 -20.43
N LYS A 72 -18.04 5.46 -20.32
CA LYS A 72 -19.11 4.89 -21.16
C LYS A 72 -20.46 5.57 -20.90
N VAL A 73 -20.78 5.86 -19.65
CA VAL A 73 -22.02 6.57 -19.28
C VAL A 73 -22.04 7.98 -19.86
N GLN A 74 -20.93 8.73 -19.74
CA GLN A 74 -20.83 10.07 -20.36
C GLN A 74 -20.93 10.02 -21.89
N THR A 75 -20.29 9.03 -22.53
CA THR A 75 -20.35 8.87 -23.99
C THR A 75 -21.78 8.60 -24.48
N VAL A 76 -22.53 7.72 -23.80
CA VAL A 76 -23.93 7.42 -24.16
C VAL A 76 -24.85 8.62 -23.94
N GLN A 77 -24.59 9.45 -22.91
CA GLN A 77 -25.36 10.68 -22.69
C GLN A 77 -25.11 11.73 -23.77
N SER A 78 -23.89 11.82 -24.32
CA SER A 78 -23.55 12.77 -25.39
C SER A 78 -24.13 12.42 -26.77
N LEU A 79 -24.69 11.21 -26.93
CA LEU A 79 -25.29 10.72 -28.17
C LEU A 79 -26.83 10.87 -28.22
N ARG A 80 -27.44 11.41 -27.16
CA ARG A 80 -28.87 11.75 -27.09
C ARG A 80 -29.08 13.26 -27.19
#